data_AF-A0A845CZU0-F1
#
_entry.id   AF-A0A845CZU0-F1
#
_cell.length_a   1.000
_cell.length_b   1.000
_cell.length_c   1.000
_cell.angle_alpha   90.00
_cell.angle_beta   90.00
_cell.angle_gamma   90.00
#
_symmetry.space_group_name_H-M   'P 1'
#
loop_
_entity.id
_entity.type
_entity.pdbx_description
1 polymer ?
#
loop_
_entity_poly.entity_id
_entity_poly.type
_entity_poly.pdbx_seq_one_letter_code
_entity_poly.pdbx_strand_id
1 'polypeptide(L)'
;MSEYPKSRRILSLNRACYGFLLCLATLLLVACQLAIPPHETSPPAVAGESLTPIEAAPESTEVSVPASPGLIQLLDPLDEPEFYCVDVPGFGRSLNLQGALTAHTCKPGADDEMFQWDSPAQGQISMPAYNLCMEANGDEAGTTLGLAECSDAPLQLFRYEENGRIRLDQGTAEGDLCLTVGPEPGEPTGGPSHLRRTLTLETCSQVDDSRALWTVGSPNVVTGEP
;
A
#
# COMPACT_ATOMS: atom_id res chain seq x y z
N MET A 1 40.12 3.81 38.78
CA MET A 1 39.21 4.54 39.70
C MET A 1 38.12 5.13 38.82
N SER A 2 37.18 4.36 38.27
CA SER A 2 35.99 3.76 38.91
C SER A 2 35.32 4.73 39.89
N GLU A 3 34.12 5.20 39.56
CA GLU A 3 32.95 5.28 40.45
C GLU A 3 31.70 5.66 39.61
N TYR A 4 30.82 4.67 39.46
CA TYR A 4 29.41 4.79 39.07
C TYR A 4 28.61 5.43 40.23
N PRO A 5 27.56 6.22 39.95
CA PRO A 5 26.45 6.34 40.88
C PRO A 5 25.22 5.52 40.46
N LYS A 6 24.63 4.91 41.49
CA LYS A 6 23.55 3.93 41.55
C LYS A 6 22.17 4.46 41.15
N SER A 7 21.40 3.51 40.61
CA SER A 7 19.93 3.45 40.55
C SER A 7 19.24 3.75 41.89
N ARG A 8 18.11 4.47 41.85
CA ARG A 8 17.04 4.39 42.85
C ARG A 8 15.70 4.13 42.17
N ARG A 9 15.17 2.92 42.38
CA ARG A 9 13.76 2.59 42.21
C ARG A 9 12.96 3.30 43.31
N ILE A 10 11.85 3.93 42.94
CA ILE A 10 10.79 4.30 43.89
C ILE A 10 9.57 3.48 43.50
N LEU A 11 9.26 2.49 44.33
CA LEU A 11 7.90 1.94 44.41
C LEU A 11 7.04 2.96 45.17
N SER A 12 5.89 3.30 44.61
CA SER A 12 4.76 3.84 45.35
C SER A 12 3.52 3.04 44.99
N LEU A 13 3.07 2.28 45.99
CA LEU A 13 1.86 1.48 46.02
C LEU A 13 0.64 2.35 46.36
N ASN A 14 -0.54 1.85 45.97
CA ASN A 14 -1.83 1.97 46.65
C ASN A 14 -2.65 3.27 46.50
N ARG A 15 -3.82 3.16 45.85
CA ARG A 15 -5.17 2.97 46.44
C ARG A 15 -6.20 3.38 45.37
N ALA A 16 -7.03 2.48 44.85
CA ALA A 16 -8.19 1.82 45.46
C ALA A 16 -9.52 2.55 45.21
N CYS A 17 -10.48 1.72 44.82
CA CYS A 17 -11.92 1.78 45.10
C CYS A 17 -12.86 2.53 44.15
N TYR A 18 -14.03 1.88 44.09
CA TYR A 18 -15.35 2.30 43.60
C TYR A 18 -15.55 2.13 42.10
N GLY A 19 -16.53 1.35 41.62
CA GLY A 19 -17.60 0.60 42.27
C GLY A 19 -18.59 0.22 41.16
N PHE A 20 -18.86 -1.08 41.02
CA PHE A 20 -20.19 -1.66 41.18
C PHE A 20 -21.33 -0.90 40.46
N LEU A 21 -21.73 -1.39 39.29
CA LEU A 21 -23.15 -1.42 38.91
C LEU A 21 -23.40 -2.45 37.81
N LEU A 22 -23.84 -3.62 38.26
CA LEU A 22 -24.64 -4.59 37.51
C LEU A 22 -26.03 -3.97 37.25
N CYS A 23 -26.49 -4.01 36.00
CA CYS A 23 -27.92 -3.97 35.65
C CYS A 23 -28.05 -4.56 34.24
N LEU A 24 -28.33 -5.86 34.15
CA LEU A 24 -29.66 -6.42 33.87
C LEU A 24 -29.95 -6.52 32.37
N ALA A 25 -29.93 -7.78 31.92
CA ALA A 25 -30.43 -8.25 30.65
C ALA A 25 -31.93 -7.98 30.48
N THR A 26 -32.35 -7.65 29.27
CA THR A 26 -33.63 -8.10 28.70
C THR A 26 -33.55 -8.17 27.18
N LEU A 27 -33.60 -9.41 26.68
CA LEU A 27 -33.97 -9.75 25.31
C LEU A 27 -35.35 -9.17 24.97
N LEU A 28 -35.48 -8.60 23.77
CA LEU A 28 -36.75 -8.57 23.04
C LEU A 28 -36.46 -8.87 21.57
N LEU A 29 -36.50 -10.16 21.25
CA LEU A 29 -36.67 -10.70 19.91
C LEU A 29 -38.08 -10.30 19.43
N VAL A 30 -38.16 -9.47 18.39
CA VAL A 30 -39.39 -9.31 17.61
C VAL A 30 -39.17 -10.02 16.28
N ALA A 31 -39.49 -11.32 16.26
CA ALA A 31 -39.66 -12.09 15.04
C ALA A 31 -41.08 -11.86 14.54
N CYS A 32 -41.25 -11.00 13.53
CA CYS A 32 -42.49 -10.92 12.77
C CYS A 32 -42.41 -11.94 11.64
N GLN A 33 -42.91 -13.14 11.90
CA GLN A 33 -43.14 -14.15 10.88
C GLN A 33 -44.44 -13.80 10.15
N LEU A 34 -44.34 -13.48 8.86
CA LEU A 34 -45.46 -13.61 7.94
C LEU A 34 -45.23 -14.90 7.14
N ALA A 35 -45.98 -15.92 7.52
CA ALA A 35 -46.14 -17.15 6.76
C ALA A 35 -46.90 -16.82 5.47
N ILE A 36 -46.26 -17.02 4.32
CA ILE A 36 -46.90 -17.01 2.99
C ILE A 36 -46.97 -18.48 2.53
N PRO A 37 -48.16 -18.99 2.15
CA PRO A 37 -48.34 -20.38 1.77
C PRO A 37 -47.67 -20.72 0.43
N PRO A 38 -47.36 -22.01 0.15
CA PRO A 38 -46.77 -22.42 -1.11
C PRO A 38 -47.87 -22.46 -2.18
N HIS A 39 -47.62 -21.83 -3.33
CA HIS A 39 -48.43 -22.02 -4.52
C HIS A 39 -47.53 -22.56 -5.64
N GLU A 40 -47.52 -23.88 -5.77
CA GLU A 40 -47.08 -24.57 -6.98
C GLU A 40 -48.11 -24.32 -8.08
N THR A 41 -47.68 -23.72 -9.19
CA THR A 41 -48.27 -23.96 -10.53
C THR A 41 -47.22 -23.62 -11.58
N SER A 42 -46.59 -24.64 -12.15
CA SER A 42 -45.94 -24.58 -13.47
C SER A 42 -46.97 -24.93 -14.57
N PRO A 43 -46.66 -24.76 -15.86
CA PRO A 43 -46.50 -23.50 -16.60
C PRO A 43 -47.56 -23.40 -17.72
N PRO A 44 -47.50 -22.37 -18.57
CA PRO A 44 -47.57 -22.67 -19.99
C PRO A 44 -46.35 -22.14 -20.75
N ALA A 45 -45.87 -22.98 -21.66
CA ALA A 45 -45.02 -22.57 -22.76
C ALA A 45 -45.72 -21.47 -23.60
N VAL A 46 -44.95 -20.56 -24.17
CA VAL A 46 -44.98 -20.17 -25.60
C VAL A 46 -44.22 -18.86 -25.82
N ALA A 47 -43.58 -18.82 -26.99
CA ALA A 47 -43.09 -17.69 -27.77
C ALA A 47 -41.67 -17.20 -27.44
N GLY A 48 -40.78 -17.44 -28.40
CA GLY A 48 -39.41 -16.99 -28.38
C GLY A 48 -39.29 -15.48 -28.45
N GLU A 49 -38.49 -14.95 -27.54
CA GLU A 49 -37.92 -13.61 -27.65
C GLU A 49 -36.63 -13.67 -28.46
N SER A 50 -36.60 -12.78 -29.45
CA SER A 50 -35.49 -12.52 -30.34
C SER A 50 -34.27 -12.07 -29.53
N LEU A 51 -33.18 -12.84 -29.62
CA LEU A 51 -31.88 -12.47 -29.04
C LEU A 51 -31.35 -11.22 -29.77
N THR A 52 -31.48 -10.06 -29.12
CA THR A 52 -30.71 -8.88 -29.50
C THR A 52 -29.23 -9.14 -29.24
N PRO A 53 -28.31 -8.79 -30.15
CA PRO A 53 -26.88 -8.88 -29.89
C PRO A 53 -26.52 -8.04 -28.66
N ILE A 54 -25.92 -8.69 -27.66
CA ILE A 54 -25.31 -8.01 -26.51
C ILE A 54 -24.11 -7.24 -27.08
N GLU A 55 -24.25 -5.92 -27.18
CA GLU A 55 -23.16 -5.00 -27.46
C GLU A 55 -22.11 -5.21 -26.36
N ALA A 56 -20.93 -5.70 -26.76
CA ALA A 56 -19.84 -5.97 -25.83
C ALA A 56 -19.49 -4.68 -25.07
N ALA A 57 -19.53 -4.75 -23.74
CA ALA A 57 -19.01 -3.70 -22.90
C ALA A 57 -17.55 -3.42 -23.31
N PRO A 58 -17.11 -2.14 -23.32
CA PRO A 58 -15.73 -1.83 -23.65
C PRO A 58 -14.81 -2.56 -22.68
N GLU A 59 -13.90 -3.34 -23.24
CA GLU A 59 -12.81 -3.98 -22.52
C GLU A 59 -12.02 -2.87 -21.81
N SER A 60 -11.95 -2.96 -20.48
CA SER A 60 -11.19 -2.06 -19.63
C SER A 60 -9.75 -2.01 -20.15
N THR A 61 -9.29 -0.84 -20.57
CA THR A 61 -7.89 -0.61 -20.92
C THR A 61 -7.05 -0.73 -19.64
N GLU A 62 -6.63 -1.94 -19.28
CA GLU A 62 -5.71 -2.13 -18.15
C GLU A 62 -4.31 -1.66 -18.58
N VAL A 63 -3.70 -0.81 -17.75
CA VAL A 63 -2.34 -0.32 -17.96
C VAL A 63 -1.38 -1.50 -17.90
N SER A 64 -0.60 -1.71 -18.96
CA SER A 64 0.37 -2.80 -19.00
C SER A 64 1.52 -2.55 -18.02
N VAL A 65 1.61 -3.35 -16.97
CA VAL A 65 2.74 -3.41 -16.04
C VAL A 65 3.78 -4.44 -16.51
N PRO A 66 5.07 -4.28 -16.15
CA PRO A 66 6.12 -5.23 -16.54
C PRO A 66 5.94 -6.59 -15.85
N ALA A 67 6.20 -7.68 -16.59
CA ALA A 67 6.10 -9.05 -16.08
C ALA A 67 7.30 -9.51 -15.23
N SER A 68 8.33 -8.67 -15.08
CA SER A 68 9.55 -8.95 -14.31
C SER A 68 9.76 -7.91 -13.21
N PRO A 69 10.46 -8.26 -12.12
CA PRO A 69 10.82 -7.31 -11.09
C PRO A 69 11.60 -6.13 -11.66
N GLY A 70 11.34 -4.93 -11.13
CA GLY A 70 12.01 -3.71 -11.51
C GLY A 70 11.82 -2.61 -10.48
N LEU A 71 12.32 -1.42 -10.82
CA LEU A 71 12.20 -0.23 -9.99
C LEU A 71 10.76 0.31 -10.02
N ILE A 72 10.34 0.92 -8.91
CA ILE A 72 9.21 1.84 -8.88
C ILE A 72 9.82 3.23 -8.75
N GLN A 73 9.99 3.90 -9.88
CA GLN A 73 10.74 5.16 -9.98
C GLN A 73 9.80 6.35 -10.10
N LEU A 74 10.07 7.40 -9.33
CA LEU A 74 9.39 8.68 -9.43
C LEU A 74 9.74 9.35 -10.77
N LEU A 75 8.75 9.88 -11.48
CA LEU A 75 8.97 10.52 -12.78
C LEU A 75 9.74 11.84 -12.70
N ASP A 76 9.56 12.59 -11.62
CA ASP A 76 10.31 13.82 -11.36
C ASP A 76 11.56 13.47 -10.54
N PRO A 77 12.77 13.91 -10.95
CA PRO A 77 13.99 13.67 -10.18
C PRO A 77 14.02 14.44 -8.84
N LEU A 78 13.19 15.47 -8.68
CA LEU A 78 13.22 16.42 -7.58
C LEU A 78 14.63 17.03 -7.42
N ASP A 79 15.32 16.72 -6.32
CA ASP A 79 16.69 17.13 -5.99
C ASP A 79 17.73 16.00 -6.15
N GLU A 80 17.34 14.84 -6.69
CA GLU A 80 18.20 13.70 -6.97
C GLU A 80 18.30 13.46 -8.48
N PRO A 81 19.39 13.87 -9.16
CA PRO A 81 19.55 13.66 -10.60
C PRO A 81 19.52 12.18 -11.03
N GLU A 82 19.78 11.25 -10.11
CA GLU A 82 19.66 9.81 -10.34
C GLU A 82 18.26 9.25 -10.02
N PHE A 83 17.29 10.14 -9.79
CA PHE A 83 15.88 9.87 -9.46
C PHE A 83 15.67 9.15 -8.13
N TYR A 84 14.42 9.17 -7.66
CA TYR A 84 13.97 8.45 -6.48
C TYR A 84 13.23 7.17 -6.84
N CYS A 85 13.55 6.08 -6.17
CA CYS A 85 12.91 4.78 -6.26
C CYS A 85 12.39 4.32 -4.89
N VAL A 86 11.37 3.47 -4.88
CA VAL A 86 10.93 2.79 -3.65
C VAL A 86 12.06 1.86 -3.17
N ASP A 87 12.39 1.94 -1.89
CA ASP A 87 13.58 1.30 -1.31
C ASP A 87 13.30 0.74 0.10
N VAL A 88 13.92 -0.40 0.41
CA VAL A 88 13.99 -0.94 1.76
C VAL A 88 15.16 -0.31 2.52
N PRO A 89 14.93 0.32 3.68
CA PRO A 89 15.99 1.03 4.39
C PRO A 89 17.19 0.14 4.77
N GLY A 90 18.39 0.70 4.56
CA GLY A 90 19.64 0.08 4.98
C GLY A 90 20.34 -0.66 3.84
N PHE A 91 21.44 -1.35 4.14
CA PHE A 91 22.21 -2.08 3.14
C PHE A 91 22.99 -3.23 3.79
N GLY A 92 23.14 -4.34 3.07
CA GLY A 92 23.90 -5.50 3.53
C GLY A 92 23.44 -5.99 4.90
N ARG A 93 24.29 -5.88 5.94
CA ARG A 93 23.95 -6.35 7.30
C ARG A 93 23.00 -5.43 8.06
N SER A 94 22.80 -4.19 7.60
CA SER A 94 21.88 -3.23 8.22
C SER A 94 20.59 -3.06 7.44
N LEU A 95 20.34 -3.92 6.44
CA LEU A 95 19.06 -3.97 5.73
C LEU A 95 17.93 -4.23 6.74
N ASN A 96 16.90 -3.39 6.70
CA ASN A 96 15.80 -3.40 7.66
C ASN A 96 14.47 -3.68 6.98
N LEU A 97 14.17 -4.96 6.79
CA LEU A 97 12.90 -5.44 6.20
C LEU A 97 11.66 -5.13 7.05
N GLN A 98 11.84 -4.73 8.32
CA GLN A 98 10.76 -4.29 9.21
C GLN A 98 10.62 -2.77 9.26
N GLY A 99 11.47 -2.04 8.53
CA GLY A 99 11.40 -0.59 8.42
C GLY A 99 10.27 -0.16 7.49
N ALA A 100 9.80 1.07 7.67
CA ALA A 100 8.98 1.73 6.66
C ALA A 100 9.80 1.91 5.37
N LEU A 101 9.21 1.60 4.22
CA LEU A 101 9.81 1.86 2.92
C LEU A 101 10.12 3.34 2.76
N THR A 102 11.15 3.65 1.99
CA THR A 102 11.59 5.03 1.70
C THR A 102 11.64 5.27 0.20
N ALA A 103 11.70 6.54 -0.18
CA ALA A 103 12.16 6.93 -1.51
C ALA A 103 13.68 7.15 -1.42
N HIS A 104 14.47 6.44 -2.20
CA HIS A 104 15.94 6.52 -2.19
C HIS A 104 16.47 6.71 -3.60
N THR A 105 17.71 7.18 -3.75
CA THR A 105 18.39 7.23 -5.05
C THR A 105 18.34 5.87 -5.73
N CYS A 106 17.81 5.82 -6.96
CA CYS A 106 17.61 4.57 -7.68
C CYS A 106 18.91 3.75 -7.88
N LYS A 107 18.85 2.46 -7.58
CA LYS A 107 19.92 1.46 -7.69
C LYS A 107 19.45 0.27 -8.54
N PRO A 108 19.51 0.35 -9.88
CA PRO A 108 19.10 -0.76 -10.76
C PRO A 108 19.79 -2.08 -10.42
N GLY A 109 19.00 -3.13 -10.18
CA GLY A 109 19.50 -4.47 -9.86
C GLY A 109 19.86 -4.69 -8.39
N ALA A 110 19.61 -3.72 -7.51
CA ALA A 110 19.74 -3.91 -6.07
C ALA A 110 18.46 -4.55 -5.51
N ASP A 111 18.58 -5.69 -4.82
CA ASP A 111 17.44 -6.49 -4.34
C ASP A 111 16.46 -5.69 -3.46
N ASP A 112 16.94 -4.66 -2.76
CA ASP A 112 16.19 -3.75 -1.90
C ASP A 112 15.28 -2.75 -2.64
N GLU A 113 15.36 -2.70 -3.97
CA GLU A 113 14.52 -1.83 -4.82
C GLU A 113 13.78 -2.59 -5.94
N MET A 114 13.90 -3.92 -6.01
CA MET A 114 13.27 -4.72 -7.06
C MET A 114 11.87 -5.20 -6.65
N PHE A 115 10.85 -4.55 -7.20
CA PHE A 115 9.44 -4.86 -6.98
C PHE A 115 8.80 -5.47 -8.23
N GLN A 116 7.87 -6.41 -8.03
CA GLN A 116 7.11 -7.04 -9.09
C GLN A 116 5.62 -6.80 -8.90
N TRP A 117 5.01 -6.19 -9.91
CA TRP A 117 3.57 -5.92 -9.96
C TRP A 117 2.76 -7.18 -10.28
N ASP A 118 1.50 -7.20 -9.87
CA ASP A 118 0.56 -8.30 -10.03
C ASP A 118 1.13 -9.66 -9.60
N SER A 119 1.88 -9.64 -8.49
CA SER A 119 2.54 -10.81 -7.93
C SER A 119 2.51 -10.77 -6.40
N PRO A 120 2.15 -11.87 -5.72
CA PRO A 120 1.75 -13.17 -6.29
C PRO A 120 0.32 -13.21 -6.88
N ALA A 121 -0.48 -12.15 -6.68
CA ALA A 121 -1.80 -12.00 -7.26
C ALA A 121 -2.01 -10.57 -7.83
N GLN A 122 -3.06 -10.41 -8.62
CA GLN A 122 -3.43 -9.11 -9.21
C GLN A 122 -3.57 -8.03 -8.13
N GLY A 123 -3.01 -6.85 -8.40
CA GLY A 123 -2.99 -5.70 -7.49
C GLY A 123 -1.92 -5.77 -6.40
N GLN A 124 -1.25 -6.91 -6.19
CA GLN A 124 -0.16 -7.01 -5.22
C GLN A 124 1.17 -6.59 -5.82
N ILE A 125 2.00 -5.97 -4.98
CA ILE A 125 3.37 -5.60 -5.31
C ILE A 125 4.30 -6.41 -4.41
N SER A 126 5.01 -7.38 -5.00
CA SER A 126 5.93 -8.27 -4.25
C SER A 126 7.38 -7.83 -4.39
N MET A 127 8.21 -8.23 -3.43
CA MET A 127 9.67 -8.22 -3.52
C MET A 127 10.18 -9.67 -3.57
N PRO A 128 10.45 -10.23 -4.76
CA PRO A 128 10.80 -11.64 -4.89
C PRO A 128 12.07 -12.06 -4.13
N ALA A 129 13.05 -11.16 -3.99
CA ALA A 129 14.28 -11.42 -3.24
C ALA A 129 14.03 -11.75 -1.76
N TYR A 130 12.93 -11.24 -1.20
CA TYR A 130 12.59 -11.39 0.22
C TYR A 130 11.31 -12.19 0.46
N ASN A 131 10.56 -12.54 -0.60
CA ASN A 131 9.27 -13.22 -0.53
C ASN A 131 8.27 -12.48 0.40
N LEU A 132 8.20 -11.16 0.24
CA LEU A 132 7.31 -10.27 0.98
C LEU A 132 6.52 -9.40 -0.01
N CYS A 133 5.42 -8.82 0.45
CA CYS A 133 4.60 -7.89 -0.30
C CYS A 133 4.59 -6.52 0.36
N MET A 134 4.48 -5.48 -0.46
CA MET A 134 4.23 -4.12 0.00
C MET A 134 2.87 -4.07 0.69
N GLU A 135 2.83 -3.47 1.88
CA GLU A 135 1.62 -3.30 2.67
C GLU A 135 1.56 -1.87 3.21
N ALA A 136 0.40 -1.23 3.10
CA ALA A 136 0.12 0.01 3.79
C ALA A 136 -0.08 -0.24 5.28
N ASN A 137 0.53 0.57 6.15
CA ASN A 137 0.39 0.43 7.61
C ASN A 137 -0.96 0.93 8.14
N GLY A 138 -1.85 1.42 7.26
CA GLY A 138 -3.17 1.96 7.57
C GLY A 138 -3.86 2.48 6.32
N ASP A 139 -5.07 3.01 6.49
CA ASP A 139 -5.96 3.52 5.44
C ASP A 139 -6.27 5.03 5.62
N GLU A 140 -5.36 5.77 6.24
CA GLU A 140 -5.44 7.22 6.45
C GLU A 140 -4.27 7.93 5.74
N ALA A 141 -4.47 9.20 5.35
CA ALA A 141 -3.40 10.00 4.76
C ALA A 141 -2.20 10.15 5.72
N GLY A 142 -0.99 10.09 5.17
CA GLY A 142 0.26 10.10 5.93
C GLY A 142 0.70 8.74 6.45
N THR A 143 -0.07 7.68 6.21
CA THR A 143 0.35 6.32 6.55
C THR A 143 1.59 5.90 5.76
N THR A 144 2.48 5.15 6.39
CA THR A 144 3.69 4.62 5.76
C THR A 144 3.41 3.26 5.12
N LEU A 145 4.34 2.79 4.29
CA LEU A 145 4.31 1.44 3.73
C LEU A 145 5.42 0.60 4.34
N GLY A 146 5.19 -0.70 4.49
CA GLY A 146 6.18 -1.68 4.92
C GLY A 146 6.15 -2.92 4.04
N LEU A 147 6.86 -3.96 4.50
CA LEU A 147 6.82 -5.28 3.91
C LEU A 147 6.18 -6.27 4.89
N ALA A 148 5.27 -7.09 4.37
CA ALA A 148 4.57 -8.13 5.13
C ALA A 148 4.53 -9.45 4.35
N GLU A 149 4.12 -10.52 5.01
CA GLU A 149 3.77 -11.76 4.30
C GLU A 149 2.66 -11.47 3.29
N CYS A 150 2.83 -11.97 2.06
CA CYS A 150 1.85 -11.75 1.00
C CYS A 150 0.50 -12.39 1.35
N SER A 151 -0.57 -11.59 1.27
CA SER A 151 -1.94 -12.02 1.59
C SER A 151 -2.97 -11.21 0.79
N ASP A 152 -4.21 -11.66 0.75
CA ASP A 152 -5.33 -10.93 0.13
C ASP A 152 -5.85 -9.76 0.97
N ALA A 153 -5.04 -9.28 1.95
CA ALA A 153 -5.39 -8.13 2.77
C ALA A 153 -5.60 -6.89 1.89
N PRO A 154 -6.68 -6.11 2.10
CA PRO A 154 -6.94 -4.90 1.31
C PRO A 154 -5.81 -3.86 1.32
N LEU A 155 -5.00 -3.84 2.39
CA LEU A 155 -3.85 -2.94 2.52
C LEU A 155 -2.64 -3.34 1.66
N GLN A 156 -2.69 -4.50 0.98
CA GLN A 156 -1.69 -4.98 0.02
C GLN A 156 -2.15 -4.86 -1.44
N LEU A 157 -3.33 -4.30 -1.69
CA LEU A 157 -3.89 -4.17 -3.04
C LEU A 157 -3.72 -2.74 -3.54
N PHE A 158 -3.08 -2.59 -4.70
CA PHE A 158 -2.76 -1.32 -5.33
C PHE A 158 -3.22 -1.31 -6.78
N ARG A 159 -3.48 -0.11 -7.31
CA ARG A 159 -3.68 0.12 -8.75
C ARG A 159 -2.61 1.05 -9.29
N TYR A 160 -2.12 0.71 -10.48
CA TYR A 160 -1.31 1.60 -11.29
C TYR A 160 -2.19 2.22 -12.37
N GLU A 161 -2.29 3.55 -12.37
CA GLU A 161 -3.16 4.30 -13.26
C GLU A 161 -2.43 4.79 -14.52
N GLU A 162 -3.18 5.08 -15.58
CA GLU A 162 -2.63 5.56 -16.87
C GLU A 162 -1.79 6.84 -16.73
N ASN A 163 -2.10 7.66 -15.74
CA ASN A 163 -1.38 8.90 -15.45
C ASN A 163 -0.06 8.68 -14.66
N GLY A 164 0.24 7.45 -14.25
CA GLY A 164 1.40 7.11 -13.45
C GLY A 164 1.16 7.09 -11.94
N ARG A 165 -0.05 7.35 -11.44
CA ARG A 165 -0.35 7.25 -10.01
C ARG A 165 -0.39 5.80 -9.58
N ILE A 166 0.19 5.54 -8.42
CA ILE A 166 0.01 4.28 -7.69
C ILE A 166 -0.90 4.59 -6.51
N ARG A 167 -2.07 3.96 -6.46
CA ARG A 167 -3.03 4.16 -5.38
C ARG A 167 -3.36 2.87 -4.65
N LEU A 168 -3.74 3.00 -3.38
CA LEU A 168 -4.38 1.91 -2.67
C LEU A 168 -5.71 1.55 -3.39
N ASP A 169 -5.98 0.26 -3.57
CA ASP A 169 -7.13 -0.21 -4.35
C ASP A 169 -8.44 0.19 -3.66
N GLN A 170 -8.50 -0.02 -2.35
CA GLN A 170 -9.58 0.46 -1.50
C GLN A 170 -9.51 1.99 -1.39
N GLY A 171 -10.59 2.65 -1.79
CA GLY A 171 -10.80 4.06 -1.45
C GLY A 171 -11.11 4.22 0.04
N THR A 172 -10.91 5.43 0.56
CA THR A 172 -11.17 5.75 1.97
C THR A 172 -12.31 6.76 2.08
N ALA A 173 -12.76 7.05 3.30
CA ALA A 173 -13.71 8.14 3.52
C ALA A 173 -13.14 9.53 3.19
N GLU A 174 -11.80 9.66 3.20
CA GLU A 174 -11.08 10.91 2.96
C GLU A 174 -10.63 11.08 1.49
N GLY A 175 -10.79 10.04 0.68
CA GLY A 175 -10.46 10.01 -0.74
C GLY A 175 -9.53 8.85 -1.11
N ASP A 176 -9.09 8.83 -2.36
CA ASP A 176 -8.08 7.89 -2.83
C ASP A 176 -6.72 8.26 -2.25
N LEU A 177 -5.97 7.25 -1.80
CA LEU A 177 -4.63 7.42 -1.25
C LEU A 177 -3.57 7.00 -2.27
N CYS A 178 -2.63 7.90 -2.57
CA CYS A 178 -1.57 7.74 -3.57
C CYS A 178 -0.19 7.63 -2.92
N LEU A 179 0.62 6.72 -3.44
CA LEU A 179 2.04 6.61 -3.12
C LEU A 179 2.75 7.94 -3.44
N THR A 180 3.34 8.55 -2.42
CA THR A 180 3.83 9.92 -2.48
C THR A 180 5.19 10.04 -1.79
N VAL A 181 6.12 10.72 -2.46
CA VAL A 181 7.40 11.13 -1.89
C VAL A 181 7.24 12.36 -1.00
N GLY A 182 7.92 12.35 0.15
CA GLY A 182 7.90 13.43 1.12
C GLY A 182 8.31 14.80 0.55
N PRO A 183 7.72 15.90 1.06
CA PRO A 183 8.02 17.26 0.60
C PRO A 183 9.38 17.78 1.10
N GLU A 184 9.99 17.13 2.09
CA GLU A 184 11.28 17.51 2.63
C GLU A 184 12.43 17.36 1.62
N PRO A 185 13.51 18.17 1.72
CA PRO A 185 14.72 17.95 0.94
C PRO A 185 15.30 16.56 1.17
N GLY A 186 15.98 16.02 0.16
CA GLY A 186 16.67 14.75 0.26
C GLY A 186 17.71 14.75 1.39
N GLU A 187 17.64 13.74 2.26
CA GLU A 187 18.62 13.51 3.32
C GLU A 187 19.81 12.71 2.75
N PRO A 188 21.05 13.21 2.85
CA PRO A 188 22.22 12.45 2.41
C PRO A 188 22.44 11.17 3.23
N THR A 189 22.57 10.02 2.57
CA THR A 189 22.78 8.72 3.25
C THR A 189 24.18 8.14 3.07
N GLY A 190 25.12 8.92 2.53
CA GLY A 190 26.52 8.54 2.28
C GLY A 190 26.78 8.13 0.83
N GLY A 191 28.06 8.05 0.43
CA GLY A 191 28.46 7.88 -0.98
C GLY A 191 28.32 9.17 -1.81
N PRO A 192 28.85 9.20 -3.05
CA PRO A 192 28.80 10.38 -3.90
C PRO A 192 27.44 10.42 -4.64
N SER A 193 26.44 11.03 -4.01
CA SER A 193 25.05 11.17 -4.50
C SER A 193 24.10 10.04 -4.10
N HIS A 194 23.84 9.90 -2.80
CA HIS A 194 22.68 9.14 -2.33
C HIS A 194 21.84 9.99 -1.39
N LEU A 195 20.62 10.27 -1.81
CA LEU A 195 19.59 10.97 -1.06
C LEU A 195 18.46 10.01 -0.72
N ARG A 196 17.80 10.28 0.40
CA ARG A 196 16.53 9.64 0.74
C ARG A 196 15.47 10.66 1.13
N ARG A 197 14.22 10.28 0.95
CA ARG A 197 13.03 10.98 1.43
C ARG A 197 12.05 9.98 2.04
N THR A 198 11.12 10.50 2.80
CA THR A 198 9.98 9.74 3.31
C THR A 198 9.08 9.29 2.16
N LEU A 199 8.39 8.17 2.37
CA LEU A 199 7.42 7.60 1.43
C LEU A 199 6.15 7.27 2.21
N THR A 200 5.04 7.86 1.80
CA THR A 200 3.74 7.72 2.45
C THR A 200 2.63 7.49 1.42
N LEU A 201 1.45 7.11 1.90
CA LEU A 201 0.22 7.25 1.15
C LEU A 201 -0.48 8.54 1.57
N GLU A 202 -0.76 9.41 0.61
CA GLU A 202 -1.40 10.72 0.84
C GLU A 202 -2.65 10.85 -0.02
N THR A 203 -3.58 11.72 0.37
CA THR A 203 -4.77 12.00 -0.46
C THR A 203 -4.35 12.45 -1.86
N CYS A 204 -4.72 11.69 -2.89
CA CYS A 204 -4.26 11.89 -4.26
C CYS A 204 -4.50 13.31 -4.79
N SER A 205 -5.61 13.95 -4.39
CA SER A 205 -6.00 15.31 -4.81
C SER A 205 -5.26 16.44 -4.09
N GLN A 206 -4.48 16.12 -3.05
CA GLN A 206 -3.78 17.09 -2.20
C GLN A 206 -2.26 17.09 -2.43
N VAL A 207 -1.77 16.28 -3.36
CA VAL A 207 -0.34 16.12 -3.65
C VAL A 207 0.00 16.52 -5.06
N ASP A 208 1.13 17.21 -5.21
CA ASP A 208 1.67 17.61 -6.52
C ASP A 208 2.12 16.37 -7.29
N ASP A 209 1.88 16.39 -8.61
CA ASP A 209 2.26 15.31 -9.52
C ASP A 209 3.76 14.99 -9.46
N SER A 210 4.62 16.00 -9.22
CA SER A 210 6.07 15.80 -9.08
C SER A 210 6.46 14.86 -7.94
N ARG A 211 5.57 14.58 -6.99
CA ARG A 211 5.84 13.68 -5.86
C ARG A 211 5.03 12.38 -5.92
N ALA A 212 4.13 12.22 -6.88
CA ALA A 212 3.13 11.14 -6.88
C ALA A 212 2.94 10.44 -8.23
N LEU A 213 3.67 10.83 -9.28
CA LEU A 213 3.66 10.11 -10.55
C LEU A 213 4.88 9.20 -10.69
N TRP A 214 4.61 7.94 -10.98
CA TRP A 214 5.57 6.85 -10.98
C TRP A 214 5.58 6.13 -12.31
N THR A 215 6.69 5.46 -12.54
CA THR A 215 6.86 4.49 -13.61
C THR A 215 7.40 3.21 -13.01
N VAL A 216 6.82 2.09 -13.42
CA VAL A 216 7.13 0.75 -12.88
C VAL A 216 7.94 -0.05 -13.89
N GLY A 217 8.96 -0.77 -13.42
CA GLY A 217 9.86 -1.56 -14.27
C GLY A 217 11.24 -0.94 -14.44
N SER A 218 11.69 -0.78 -15.69
CA SER A 218 13.03 -0.23 -15.97
C SER A 218 12.97 1.03 -16.84
N PRO A 219 12.78 2.22 -16.25
CA PRO A 219 12.83 3.48 -16.98
C PRO A 219 14.16 4.19 -16.71
N ASN A 220 14.84 4.54 -17.78
CA ASN A 220 16.12 5.25 -17.85
C ASN A 220 17.29 4.57 -17.11
N VAL A 221 17.76 3.46 -17.71
CA VAL A 221 19.21 3.38 -17.97
C VAL A 221 19.53 4.66 -18.75
N VAL A 222 20.20 5.62 -18.12
CA VAL A 222 20.96 6.61 -18.89
C VAL A 222 22.01 5.78 -19.63
N THR A 223 21.62 5.27 -20.80
CA THR A 223 22.57 4.80 -21.79
C THR A 223 23.24 6.07 -22.31
N GLY A 224 24.21 6.54 -21.52
CA GLY A 224 25.31 7.30 -22.09
C GLY A 224 26.01 6.36 -23.06
N GLU A 225 25.55 6.35 -24.31
CA GLU A 225 26.42 6.04 -25.44
C GLU A 225 27.13 7.33 -25.88
N PRO A 226 28.34 7.19 -26.46
CA PRO A 226 29.63 7.49 -25.84
C PRO A 226 30.07 8.96 -25.85
#